data_AF-A0A6J4H9K7-F1
#
_entry.id   AF-A0A6J4H9K7-F1
#
_cell.length_a   1.000
_cell.length_b   1.000
_cell.length_c   1.000
_cell.angle_alpha   90.00
_cell.angle_beta   90.00
_cell.angle_gamma   90.00
#
_symmetry.space_group_name_H-M   'P 1'
#
loop_
_entity.id
_entity.type
_entity.pdbx_description
1 polymer ?
#
loop_
_entity_poly.entity_id
_entity_poly.type
_entity_poly.pdbx_seq_one_letter_code
_entity_poly.pdbx_strand_id
1 'polypeptide(L)' 'MRVLPHALVDGENQLEIDVTNVMANRLADLDRRKVPWRKFFLVNIQYQPFDASDWEPLPSGLLGPVQLVALGRHEAA' A
#
# COMPACT_ATOMS: atom_id res chain seq x y z
N MET A 1 2.66 -7.30 12.65
CA MET A 1 1.47 -7.63 13.47
C MET A 1 1.31 -6.55 14.51
N ARG A 2 0.22 -5.77 14.49
CA ARG A 2 -0.05 -4.75 15.52
C ARG A 2 -0.95 -5.37 16.58
N VAL A 3 -0.55 -5.28 17.84
CA VAL A 3 -1.31 -5.80 18.99
C VAL A 3 -2.12 -4.65 19.57
N LEU A 4 -3.40 -4.89 19.89
CA LEU A 4 -4.35 -3.88 20.39
C LEU A 4 -4.85 -4.23 21.81
N PRO A 5 -3.97 -4.31 22.83
CA PRO A 5 -4.32 -4.92 24.12
C PRO A 5 -5.22 -4.02 25.00
N HIS A 6 -5.32 -2.72 24.72
CA HIS A 6 -6.15 -1.77 25.48
C HIS A 6 -7.02 -0.88 24.57
N ALA A 7 -7.09 -1.21 23.28
CA ALA A 7 -7.83 -0.42 22.29
C ALA A 7 -9.18 -1.04 21.92
N LEU A 8 -9.48 -2.23 22.46
CA LEU A 8 -10.76 -2.90 22.28
C LEU A 8 -11.63 -2.66 23.50
N VAL A 9 -12.89 -2.35 23.25
CA VAL A 9 -13.95 -2.24 24.26
C VAL A 9 -15.00 -3.32 24.05
N ASP A 10 -15.77 -3.63 25.09
CA ASP A 10 -16.93 -4.49 24.97
C ASP A 10 -17.95 -3.87 24.00
N GLY A 11 -18.43 -4.68 23.06
CA GLY A 11 -19.37 -4.24 22.05
C GLY A 11 -18.69 -3.67 20.80
N GLU A 12 -19.10 -2.47 20.40
CA GLU A 12 -18.74 -1.89 19.10
C GLU A 12 -17.38 -1.20 19.14
N ASN A 13 -16.56 -1.46 18.11
CA ASN A 13 -15.23 -0.89 17.96
C ASN A 13 -15.08 -0.29 16.56
N GLN A 14 -14.51 0.92 16.49
CA GLN A 14 -14.21 1.57 15.22
C GLN A 14 -12.73 1.38 14.87
N LEU A 15 -12.47 0.84 13.67
CA LEU A 15 -11.11 0.68 13.13
C LEU A 15 -10.95 1.58 11.90
N GLU A 16 -9.99 2.50 11.99
CA GLU A 16 -9.59 3.37 10.88
C GLU A 16 -8.16 3.01 10.45
N ILE A 17 -7.95 2.90 9.14
CA ILE A 17 -6.66 2.53 8.55
C ILE A 17 -6.40 3.43 7.34
N ASP A 18 -5.35 4.24 7.45
CA ASP A 18 -4.81 4.98 6.30
C ASP A 18 -3.93 4.07 5.45
N VAL A 19 -4.32 3.90 4.20
CA VAL A 19 -3.66 3.00 3.25
C VAL A 19 -3.11 3.81 2.08
N THR A 20 -1.80 3.69 1.82
CA THR A 20 -1.12 4.38 0.71
C THR A 20 -0.66 3.39 -0.36
N ASN A 21 -0.79 3.75 -1.64
CA ASN A 21 -0.35 2.96 -2.79
C ASN A 21 1.13 3.29 -3.15
N VAL A 22 1.78 2.41 -3.90
CA VAL A 22 3.07 2.67 -4.52
C VAL A 22 2.95 3.64 -5.70
N MET A 23 3.94 4.52 -5.83
CA MET A 23 3.97 5.52 -6.91
C MET A 23 4.07 4.89 -8.30
N ALA A 24 4.63 3.68 -8.42
CA ALA A 24 4.73 2.95 -9.69
C ALA A 24 3.36 2.81 -10.39
N ASN A 25 2.32 2.44 -9.65
CA ASN A 25 0.96 2.31 -10.18
C ASN A 25 0.41 3.66 -10.66
N ARG A 26 0.71 4.73 -9.93
CA ARG A 26 0.29 6.09 -10.29
C ARG A 26 1.01 6.59 -11.55
N LEU A 27 2.31 6.35 -11.66
CA LEU A 27 3.09 6.73 -12.85
C LEU A 27 2.61 5.99 -14.09
N ALA A 28 2.40 4.68 -13.99
CA ALA A 28 1.90 3.87 -15.10
C ALA A 28 0.52 4.35 -15.59
N ASP A 29 -0.41 4.68 -14.68
CA ASP A 29 -1.71 5.27 -15.02
C ASP A 29 -1.56 6.63 -15.73
N LEU A 30 -0.70 7.51 -15.22
CA LEU A 30 -0.49 8.83 -15.82
C LEU A 30 0.12 8.73 -17.23
N ASP A 31 1.06 7.81 -17.45
CA ASP A 31 1.68 7.57 -18.76
C ASP A 31 0.68 6.96 -19.76
N ARG A 32 -0.12 5.95 -19.35
CA ARG A 32 -1.19 5.38 -20.21
C ARG A 32 -2.22 6.43 -20.63
N ARG A 33 -2.60 7.34 -19.72
CA ARG A 33 -3.54 8.44 -20.01
C ARG A 33 -2.88 9.63 -20.71
N LYS A 34 -1.57 9.58 -20.94
CA LYS A 34 -0.77 10.66 -21.56
C LYS A 34 -0.91 12.00 -20.81
N VAL A 35 -1.06 11.94 -19.48
CA VAL A 35 -1.15 13.14 -18.65
C VAL A 35 0.26 13.74 -18.51
N PRO A 36 0.46 15.04 -18.76
CA PRO A 36 1.77 15.65 -18.59
C PRO A 36 2.09 15.85 -17.09
N TRP A 37 2.72 14.85 -16.47
CA TRP A 37 3.11 14.88 -15.05
C TRP A 37 4.61 15.16 -14.82
N ARG A 38 5.44 14.93 -15.85
CA ARG A 38 6.89 15.12 -15.79
C ARG A 38 7.23 16.61 -15.73
N LYS A 39 7.93 17.02 -14.66
CA LYS A 39 8.44 18.40 -14.49
C LYS A 39 9.89 18.58 -14.94
N PHE A 40 10.58 17.47 -15.19
CA PHE A 40 11.99 17.42 -15.58
C PHE A 40 12.22 16.19 -16.45
N PHE A 41 13.40 16.13 -17.10
CA PHE A 41 13.81 15.02 -17.93
C PHE A 41 14.13 13.78 -17.07
N LEU A 42 13.56 12.64 -17.43
CA LEU A 42 13.69 11.37 -16.72
C LEU A 42 14.10 10.27 -17.71
N VAL A 43 15.04 9.42 -17.32
CA VAL A 43 15.49 8.26 -18.09
C VAL A 43 15.27 6.97 -17.30
N ASN A 44 15.18 5.84 -18.00
CA ASN A 44 15.17 4.52 -17.38
C ASN A 44 16.59 4.07 -16.98
N ILE A 45 16.70 2.88 -16.40
CA ILE A 45 17.99 2.33 -15.92
C ILE A 45 18.99 2.04 -17.05
N GLN A 46 18.51 1.93 -18.30
CA GLN A 46 19.33 1.81 -19.51
C GLN A 46 19.66 3.17 -20.16
N TYR A 47 19.39 4.29 -19.47
CA TYR A 47 19.58 5.66 -19.98
C TYR A 47 18.76 5.97 -21.26
N GLN A 48 17.63 5.30 -21.45
CA GLN A 48 16.68 5.58 -22.53
C GLN A 48 15.50 6.42 -22.01
N PRO A 49 14.68 7.04 -22.89
CA PRO A 49 13.49 7.77 -22.46
C PRO A 49 12.61 6.94 -21.51
N PHE A 50 12.22 7.54 -20.39
CA PHE A 50 11.37 6.87 -19.42
C PHE A 50 9.91 6.78 -19.90
N ASP A 51 9.35 5.57 -19.83
CA ASP A 51 7.94 5.27 -20.07
C ASP A 51 7.50 4.13 -19.15
N ALA A 52 6.45 4.36 -18.34
CA ALA A 52 5.85 3.37 -17.47
C ALA A 52 4.50 2.83 -17.99
N SER A 53 4.08 3.18 -19.22
CA SER A 53 2.77 2.80 -19.75
C SER A 53 2.50 1.29 -19.72
N ASP A 54 3.56 0.52 -19.95
CA ASP A 54 3.50 -0.94 -20.11
C ASP A 54 3.66 -1.69 -18.79
N TRP A 55 3.86 -0.97 -17.67
CA TRP A 55 3.98 -1.61 -16.37
C TRP A 55 2.63 -2.19 -15.94
N GLU A 56 2.63 -3.46 -15.56
CA GLU A 56 1.46 -4.06 -14.93
C GLU A 56 1.24 -3.45 -13.53
N PRO A 57 -0.02 -3.26 -13.10
CA PRO A 57 -0.30 -2.80 -11.75
C PRO A 57 0.29 -3.75 -10.70
N LEU A 58 1.09 -3.20 -9.80
CA LEU A 58 1.61 -3.92 -8.65
C LEU A 58 0.53 -4.04 -7.56
N PRO A 59 0.46 -5.17 -6.84
CA PRO A 59 -0.40 -5.29 -5.67
C PRO A 59 -0.10 -4.18 -4.66
N SER A 60 -1.14 -3.48 -4.21
CA SER A 60 -1.01 -2.36 -3.28
C SER A 60 -2.27 -2.20 -2.44
N GLY A 61 -2.10 -1.74 -1.21
CA GLY A 61 -3.20 -1.41 -0.32
C GLY A 61 -3.44 -2.48 0.76
N LEU A 62 -4.67 -2.54 1.28
CA LEU A 62 -5.07 -3.53 2.28
C LEU A 62 -5.51 -4.81 1.59
N LEU A 63 -4.54 -5.60 1.13
CA LEU A 63 -4.77 -6.82 0.32
C LEU A 63 -5.45 -7.95 1.11
N GLY A 64 -5.25 -7.97 2.43
CA GLY A 64 -5.87 -8.94 3.34
C GLY A 64 -5.18 -10.31 3.37
N PRO A 65 -5.73 -11.26 4.14
CA PRO A 65 -6.95 -11.12 4.94
C PRO A 65 -6.75 -10.21 6.15
N VAL A 66 -7.80 -9.49 6.54
CA VAL A 66 -7.85 -8.73 7.80
C VAL A 66 -8.51 -9.61 8.85
N GLN A 67 -7.82 -9.87 9.96
CA GLN A 67 -8.26 -10.81 10.98
C GLN A 67 -8.06 -10.23 12.38
N LEU A 68 -9.02 -10.50 13.26
CA LEU A 68 -8.84 -10.36 14.70
C LEU A 68 -8.47 -11.72 15.28
N VAL A 69 -7.26 -11.83 15.84
CA VAL A 69 -6.73 -13.07 16.40
C VAL A 69 -6.46 -12.87 17.89
N ALA A 70 -7.06 -13.72 18.72
CA ALA A 70 -6.82 -13.70 20.16
C ALA A 70 -5.38 -14.15 20.46
N LEU A 71 -4.68 -13.39 21.31
CA LEU A 71 -3.38 -13.80 21.82
C LEU A 71 -3.59 -14.74 23.01
N GLY A 72 -2.97 -15.93 22.97
CA GLY A 72 -2.91 -16.81 24.13
C GLY A 72 -2.09 -16.16 25.26
N ARG A 73 -2.51 -16.34 26.52
CA ARG A 73 -1.70 -15.91 27.67
C ARG A 73 -0.39 -16.69 27.68
N HIS A 74 0.73 -15.98 27.71
CA HIS A 74 2.02 -16.57 28.02
C HIS A 74 2.10 -16.68 29.55
N GLU A 75 1.77 -17.83 30.11
CA GLU A 75 2.06 -18.13 31.51
C GLU A 75 3.56 -18.41 31.61
N ALA A 76 4.32 -17.46 32.16
CA ALA A 76 5.69 -17.70 32.55
C ALA A 76 5.67 -18.68 33.75
N ALA A 77 6.22 -19.87 33.53
CA ALA A 77 6.58 -20.81 34.58
C ALA A 77 7.76 -20.29 35.41
#